data_AF-A0A7S1D4X6-F1
#
_entry.id   AF-A0A7S1D4X6-F1
#
_cell.length_a   1.000
_cell.length_b   1.000
_cell.length_c   1.000
_cell.angle_alpha   90.00
_cell.angle_beta   90.00
_cell.angle_gamma   90.00
#
_symmetry.space_group_name_H-M   'P 1'
#
loop_
_entity.id
_entity.type
_entity.pdbx_description
1 polymer ?
#
loop_
_entity_poly.entity_id
_entity_poly.type
_entity_poly.pdbx_seq_one_letter_code
_entity_poly.pdbx_strand_id
1 'polypeptide(L)'
;VFVANHEVLKGHFSSFGATFTEGIAAYKLFAYTGKRKYRRYARSATKRLQGWAKQDVANCQPIASCLQGESIAAADTKKCRKSDFVCEYENAIKLAQELGVWSWEAQFQERAFQVLLHNYSDEASAIPYLRAAVLSYEKWEAFAKVESLKRLHGRFLC
;
A
#
# COMPACT_ATOMS: atom_id res chain seq x y z
N VAL A 1 17.52 -21.55 22.51
CA VAL A 1 17.16 -20.33 23.26
C VAL A 1 17.21 -19.15 22.30
N PHE A 2 16.07 -18.79 21.69
CA PHE A 2 15.97 -17.61 20.84
C PHE A 2 15.62 -16.40 21.72
N VAL A 3 16.64 -15.69 22.18
CA VAL A 3 16.44 -14.34 22.74
C VAL A 3 16.48 -13.37 21.56
N ALA A 4 15.36 -13.26 20.85
CA ALA A 4 15.20 -12.18 19.88
C ALA A 4 15.06 -10.88 20.68
N ASN A 5 16.10 -10.04 20.63
CA ASN A 5 16.15 -8.73 21.26
C ASN A 5 14.90 -7.91 20.91
N HIS A 6 14.03 -7.73 21.90
CA HIS A 6 12.76 -7.02 21.79
C HIS A 6 12.95 -5.55 21.32
N GLU A 7 14.14 -4.99 21.51
CA GLU A 7 14.56 -3.65 21.06
C GLU A 7 14.92 -3.58 19.58
N VAL A 8 15.51 -4.65 19.02
CA VAL A 8 15.86 -4.73 17.59
C VAL A 8 14.59 -4.82 16.75
N LEU A 9 13.60 -5.60 17.20
CA LEU A 9 12.29 -5.71 16.55
C LEU A 9 11.50 -4.38 16.58
N LYS A 10 11.59 -3.61 17.68
CA LYS A 10 10.94 -2.28 17.79
C LYS A 10 11.56 -1.25 16.85
N GLY A 11 12.89 -1.20 16.76
CA GLY A 11 13.59 -0.31 15.82
C GLY A 11 13.26 -0.63 14.36
N HIS A 12 13.21 -1.91 14.02
CA HIS A 12 12.87 -2.37 12.67
C HIS A 12 11.42 -2.08 12.27
N PHE A 13 10.43 -2.38 13.12
CA PHE A 13 9.01 -2.06 12.85
C PHE A 13 8.79 -0.56 12.60
N SER A 14 9.41 0.30 13.41
CA SER A 14 9.35 1.77 13.19
C SER A 14 10.02 2.18 11.87
N SER A 15 11.06 1.46 11.44
CA SER A 15 11.79 1.76 10.20
C SER A 15 11.06 1.33 8.92
N PHE A 16 10.33 0.21 8.92
CA PHE A 16 9.57 -0.26 7.75
C PHE A 16 8.32 0.58 7.50
N GLY A 17 7.55 0.82 8.57
CA GLY A 17 6.36 1.67 8.52
C GLY A 17 6.70 3.08 8.06
N ALA A 18 7.75 3.68 8.64
CA ALA A 18 8.23 5.00 8.22
C ALA A 18 8.67 4.99 6.74
N THR A 19 9.51 4.03 6.34
CA THR A 19 9.98 3.93 4.93
C THR A 19 8.81 3.76 3.96
N PHE A 20 7.78 3.01 4.33
CA PHE A 20 6.57 2.84 3.54
C PHE A 20 5.81 4.15 3.41
N THR A 21 5.46 4.80 4.52
CA THR A 21 4.72 6.07 4.52
C THR A 21 5.47 7.15 3.75
N GLU A 22 6.79 7.25 3.94
CA GLU A 22 7.68 8.13 3.19
C GLU A 22 7.66 7.83 1.69
N GLY A 23 7.72 6.56 1.31
CA GLY A 23 7.64 6.10 -0.08
C GLY A 23 6.31 6.48 -0.75
N ILE A 24 5.18 6.21 -0.07
CA ILE A 24 3.83 6.57 -0.54
C ILE A 24 3.72 8.09 -0.71
N ALA A 25 4.12 8.87 0.30
CA ALA A 25 4.09 10.32 0.25
C ALA A 25 4.91 10.86 -0.92
N ALA A 26 6.09 10.29 -1.18
CA ALA A 26 6.95 10.69 -2.27
C ALA A 26 6.39 10.32 -3.65
N TYR A 27 5.73 9.16 -3.81
CA TYR A 27 5.01 8.84 -5.05
C TYR A 27 3.85 9.82 -5.30
N LYS A 28 3.07 10.15 -4.27
CA LYS A 28 2.00 11.17 -4.36
C LYS A 28 2.54 12.55 -4.73
N LEU A 29 3.60 13.00 -4.07
CA LEU A 29 4.26 14.27 -4.39
C LEU A 29 4.86 14.28 -5.79
N PHE A 30 5.39 13.16 -6.26
CA PHE A 30 5.85 13.04 -7.64
C PHE A 30 4.68 13.15 -8.62
N ALA A 31 3.57 12.43 -8.40
CA ALA A 31 2.38 12.51 -9.23
C ALA A 31 1.80 13.93 -9.29
N TYR A 32 1.76 14.64 -8.15
CA TYR A 32 1.24 16.00 -8.07
C TYR A 32 2.18 17.06 -8.69
N THR A 33 3.49 16.96 -8.46
CA THR A 33 4.43 18.03 -8.83
C THR A 33 5.28 17.76 -10.06
N GLY A 34 5.36 16.50 -10.53
CA GLY A 34 6.29 16.07 -11.57
C GLY A 34 7.77 16.16 -11.20
N LYS A 35 8.14 16.61 -9.99
CA LYS A 35 9.53 16.88 -9.61
C LYS A 35 10.32 15.58 -9.44
N ARG A 36 11.38 15.41 -10.24
CA ARG A 36 12.25 14.21 -10.25
C ARG A 36 12.86 13.86 -8.89
N LYS A 37 13.06 14.83 -7.99
CA LYS A 37 13.58 14.58 -6.63
C LYS A 37 12.68 13.63 -5.83
N TYR A 38 11.36 13.79 -5.93
CA TYR A 38 10.41 12.93 -5.22
C TYR A 38 10.37 11.53 -5.84
N ARG A 39 10.48 11.41 -7.17
CA ARG A 39 10.63 10.12 -7.85
C ARG A 39 11.88 9.37 -7.39
N ARG A 40 13.01 10.06 -7.26
CA ARG A 40 14.27 9.46 -6.78
C ARG A 40 14.13 8.96 -5.35
N TYR A 41 13.53 9.76 -4.48
CA TYR A 41 13.32 9.41 -3.09
C TYR A 41 12.35 8.21 -2.95
N ALA A 42 11.21 8.24 -3.64
CA ALA A 42 10.26 7.13 -3.68
C ALA A 42 10.91 5.82 -4.14
N ARG A 43 11.68 5.86 -5.24
CA ARG A 43 12.45 4.70 -5.72
C ARG A 43 13.48 4.19 -4.70
N SER A 44 14.08 5.06 -3.91
CA SER A 44 15.02 4.66 -2.86
C SER A 44 14.30 3.92 -1.74
N ALA A 45 13.12 4.38 -1.34
CA ALA A 45 12.28 3.69 -0.35
C ALA A 45 11.87 2.30 -0.86
N THR A 46 11.41 2.20 -2.12
CA THR A 46 11.06 0.93 -2.76
C THR A 46 12.23 -0.04 -2.79
N LYS A 47 13.41 0.40 -3.21
CA LYS A 47 14.61 -0.45 -3.22
C LYS A 47 15.00 -0.92 -1.82
N ARG A 48 14.83 -0.09 -0.80
CA ARG A 48 15.14 -0.45 0.58
C ARG A 48 14.20 -1.54 1.10
N LEU A 49 12.88 -1.36 0.94
CA LEU A 49 11.90 -2.37 1.32
C LEU A 49 12.09 -3.68 0.55
N GLN A 50 12.40 -3.62 -0.75
CA GLN A 50 12.73 -4.81 -1.54
C GLN A 50 14.01 -5.51 -1.05
N GLY A 51 15.02 -4.74 -0.64
CA GLY A 51 16.24 -5.28 -0.05
C GLY A 51 15.95 -6.06 1.24
N TRP A 52 15.13 -5.50 2.12
CA TRP A 52 14.70 -6.19 3.34
C TRP A 52 13.81 -7.40 3.07
N ALA A 53 12.89 -7.32 2.10
CA ALA A 53 12.08 -8.46 1.68
C ALA A 53 12.95 -9.62 1.14
N LYS A 54 14.02 -9.34 0.40
CA LYS A 54 14.98 -10.35 -0.09
C LYS A 54 15.83 -10.97 1.01
N GLN A 55 16.00 -10.27 2.12
CA GLN A 55 16.70 -10.76 3.32
C GLN A 55 15.75 -11.52 4.26
N ASP A 56 14.51 -11.78 3.82
CA ASP A 56 13.46 -12.44 4.59
C ASP A 56 13.17 -11.76 5.94
N VAL A 57 13.27 -10.43 5.95
CA VAL A 57 12.89 -9.62 7.11
C VAL A 57 11.39 -9.77 7.31
N ALA A 58 11.02 -10.28 8.49
CA ALA A 58 9.64 -10.58 8.85
C ALA A 58 8.70 -9.39 8.56
N ASN A 59 7.53 -9.70 7.99
CA ASN A 59 6.46 -8.75 7.70
C ASN A 59 6.82 -7.62 6.70
N CYS A 60 7.98 -7.67 6.03
CA CYS A 60 8.39 -6.66 5.07
C CYS A 60 7.84 -6.90 3.65
N GLN A 61 7.56 -8.16 3.29
CA GLN A 61 7.09 -8.53 1.95
C GLN A 61 5.76 -7.86 1.54
N PRO A 62 4.68 -7.85 2.36
CA PRO A 62 3.43 -7.19 1.97
C PRO A 62 3.61 -5.71 1.64
N ILE A 63 4.38 -5.01 2.48
CA ILE A 63 4.66 -3.58 2.35
C ILE A 63 5.52 -3.31 1.10
N ALA A 64 6.52 -4.15 0.84
CA ALA A 64 7.37 -4.04 -0.34
C ALA A 64 6.57 -4.23 -1.64
N SER A 65 5.66 -5.22 -1.68
CA SER A 65 4.74 -5.43 -2.81
C SER A 65 3.81 -4.25 -3.02
N CYS A 66 3.20 -3.71 -1.95
CA CYS A 66 2.33 -2.54 -2.07
C CYS A 66 3.09 -1.33 -2.65
N LEU A 67 4.30 -1.04 -2.15
CA LEU A 67 5.08 0.09 -2.63
C LEU A 67 5.62 -0.13 -4.06
N GLN A 68 5.82 -1.39 -4.47
CA GLN A 68 6.13 -1.73 -5.85
C GLN A 68 4.93 -1.42 -6.77
N GLY A 69 3.70 -1.76 -6.36
CA GLY A 69 2.48 -1.38 -7.07
C GLY A 69 2.36 0.14 -7.26
N GLU A 70 2.67 0.92 -6.23
CA GLU A 70 2.73 2.39 -6.29
C GLU A 70 3.77 2.90 -7.29
N SER A 71 4.92 2.24 -7.35
CA SER A 71 5.94 2.55 -8.33
C SER A 71 5.48 2.34 -9.76
N ILE A 72 4.67 1.30 -10.00
CA ILE A 72 4.09 0.99 -11.31
C ILE A 72 3.00 2.01 -11.63
N ALA A 73 2.12 2.32 -10.67
CA ALA A 73 1.05 3.31 -10.81
C ALA A 73 1.58 4.73 -11.11
N ALA A 74 2.72 5.08 -10.52
CA ALA A 74 3.40 6.36 -10.73
C ALA A 74 4.36 6.35 -11.93
N ALA A 75 4.54 5.21 -12.61
CA ALA A 75 5.27 5.17 -13.86
C ALA A 75 4.44 5.87 -14.96
N ASP A 76 5.12 6.27 -16.03
CA ASP A 76 4.48 6.89 -17.19
C ASP A 76 3.37 5.95 -17.69
N THR A 77 2.11 6.39 -17.57
CA THR A 77 0.91 5.55 -17.78
C THR A 77 0.85 4.94 -19.17
N LYS A 78 1.60 5.51 -20.14
CA LYS A 78 1.76 4.96 -21.48
C LYS A 78 2.55 3.64 -21.54
N LYS A 79 3.29 3.27 -20.49
CA LYS A 79 4.19 2.10 -20.47
C LYS A 79 3.79 1.00 -19.49
N CYS A 80 2.95 1.28 -18.51
CA CYS A 80 2.56 0.30 -17.50
C CYS A 80 1.14 -0.21 -17.74
N ARG A 81 1.02 -1.54 -17.83
CA ARG A 81 -0.29 -2.19 -17.95
C ARG A 81 -0.96 -2.18 -16.59
N LYS A 82 -2.27 -1.90 -16.57
CA LYS A 82 -3.11 -2.00 -15.36
C LYS A 82 -2.91 -3.35 -14.64
N SER A 83 -2.75 -4.44 -15.39
CA SER A 83 -2.48 -5.79 -14.86
C SER A 83 -1.28 -5.87 -13.94
N ASP A 84 -0.21 -5.13 -14.23
CA ASP A 84 1.05 -5.24 -13.50
C ASP A 84 0.91 -4.59 -12.12
N PHE A 85 0.18 -3.48 -12.06
CA PHE A 85 -0.20 -2.83 -10.80
C PHE A 85 -1.15 -3.71 -9.99
N VAL A 86 -2.20 -4.27 -10.62
CA VAL A 86 -3.19 -5.11 -9.93
C VAL A 86 -2.52 -6.31 -9.26
N CYS A 87 -1.63 -6.98 -9.99
CA CYS A 87 -0.86 -8.11 -9.49
C CYS A 87 -0.08 -7.78 -8.20
N GLU A 88 0.61 -6.64 -8.15
CA GLU A 88 1.39 -6.25 -6.97
C GLU A 88 0.52 -5.92 -5.76
N TYR A 89 -0.64 -5.30 -5.98
CA TYR A 89 -1.60 -5.02 -4.91
C TYR A 89 -2.28 -6.28 -4.39
N GLU A 90 -2.69 -7.18 -5.28
CA GLU A 90 -3.26 -8.47 -4.88
C GLU A 90 -2.26 -9.30 -4.08
N ASN A 91 -0.99 -9.31 -4.48
CA ASN A 91 0.08 -9.95 -3.71
C ASN A 91 0.24 -9.31 -2.33
N ALA A 92 0.27 -7.97 -2.25
CA ALA A 92 0.38 -7.25 -0.98
C ALA A 92 -0.80 -7.57 -0.04
N ILE A 93 -2.03 -7.56 -0.56
CA ILE A 93 -3.26 -7.86 0.16
C ILE A 93 -3.24 -9.30 0.66
N LYS A 94 -2.93 -10.26 -0.21
CA LYS A 94 -2.86 -11.69 0.13
C LYS A 94 -1.84 -11.93 1.25
N LEU A 95 -0.64 -11.36 1.14
CA LEU A 95 0.39 -11.50 2.17
C LEU A 95 -0.06 -10.86 3.50
N ALA A 96 -0.76 -9.72 3.47
CA ALA A 96 -1.30 -9.11 4.68
C ALA A 96 -2.38 -9.98 5.34
N GLN A 97 -3.23 -10.63 4.54
CA GLN A 97 -4.24 -11.58 5.02
C GLN A 97 -3.60 -12.83 5.64
N GLU A 98 -2.58 -13.39 5.00
CA GLU A 98 -1.83 -14.56 5.51
C GLU A 98 -1.15 -14.26 6.86
N LEU A 99 -0.71 -13.01 7.07
CA LEU A 99 -0.15 -12.54 8.33
C LEU A 99 -1.21 -12.14 9.37
N GLY A 100 -2.49 -12.09 8.99
CA GLY A 100 -3.58 -11.64 9.86
C GLY A 100 -3.52 -10.14 10.23
N VAL A 101 -2.88 -9.30 9.42
CA VAL A 101 -2.69 -7.88 9.70
C VAL A 101 -3.77 -7.05 8.99
N TRP A 102 -4.95 -6.96 9.63
CA TRP A 102 -6.14 -6.27 9.08
C TRP A 102 -5.89 -4.80 8.71
N SER A 103 -5.03 -4.11 9.46
CA SER A 103 -4.70 -2.70 9.21
C SER A 103 -3.96 -2.49 7.88
N TRP A 104 -3.12 -3.45 7.49
CA TRP A 104 -2.40 -3.41 6.21
C TRP A 104 -3.29 -3.83 5.08
N GLU A 105 -4.08 -4.90 5.25
CA GLU A 105 -5.08 -5.30 4.27
C GLU A 105 -5.99 -4.11 3.92
N ALA A 106 -6.56 -3.44 4.93
CA ALA A 106 -7.43 -2.29 4.74
C ALA A 106 -6.75 -1.15 3.98
N GLN A 107 -5.51 -0.81 4.34
CA GLN A 107 -4.73 0.24 3.68
C GLN A 107 -4.41 -0.12 2.23
N PHE A 108 -4.02 -1.36 1.94
CA PHE A 108 -3.66 -1.80 0.59
C PHE A 108 -4.89 -1.85 -0.31
N GLN A 109 -6.02 -2.33 0.21
CA GLN A 109 -7.32 -2.30 -0.48
C GLN A 109 -7.73 -0.85 -0.82
N GLU A 110 -7.67 0.07 0.15
CA GLU A 110 -7.99 1.48 -0.08
C GLU A 110 -7.07 2.12 -1.13
N ARG A 111 -5.77 1.81 -1.09
CA ARG A 111 -4.80 2.31 -2.07
C ARG A 111 -5.05 1.74 -3.46
N ALA A 112 -5.40 0.45 -3.57
CA ALA A 112 -5.78 -0.17 -4.84
C ALA A 112 -6.99 0.54 -5.46
N PHE A 113 -8.04 0.77 -4.66
CA PHE A 113 -9.22 1.55 -5.05
C PHE A 113 -8.84 2.94 -5.58
N GLN A 114 -8.02 3.68 -4.82
CA GLN A 114 -7.63 5.04 -5.20
C GLN A 114 -6.87 5.08 -6.53
N VAL A 115 -5.95 4.15 -6.76
CA VAL A 115 -5.19 4.13 -8.02
C VAL A 115 -6.08 3.72 -9.20
N LEU A 116 -6.94 2.71 -9.05
CA LEU A 116 -7.86 2.31 -10.11
C LEU A 116 -8.81 3.44 -10.50
N LEU A 117 -9.34 4.15 -9.50
CA LEU A 117 -10.24 5.28 -9.73
C LEU A 117 -9.53 6.48 -10.38
N HIS A 118 -8.35 6.87 -9.88
CA HIS A 118 -7.70 8.12 -10.29
C HIS A 118 -6.76 7.98 -11.49
N ASN A 119 -6.05 6.86 -11.61
CA ASN A 119 -5.05 6.68 -12.65
C ASN A 119 -5.60 5.95 -13.88
N TYR A 120 -6.64 5.13 -13.70
CA TYR A 120 -7.23 4.30 -14.75
C TYR A 120 -8.71 4.60 -15.03
N SER A 121 -9.35 5.45 -14.22
CA SER A 121 -10.79 5.75 -14.32
C SER A 121 -11.67 4.50 -14.36
N ASP A 122 -11.24 3.41 -13.70
CA ASP A 122 -11.89 2.10 -13.74
C ASP A 122 -12.70 1.87 -12.47
N GLU A 123 -13.89 2.48 -12.41
CA GLU A 123 -14.76 2.39 -11.25
C GLU A 123 -15.21 0.96 -10.96
N ALA A 124 -15.54 0.20 -12.00
CA ALA A 124 -16.02 -1.18 -11.88
C ALA A 124 -15.01 -2.09 -11.18
N SER A 125 -13.72 -1.96 -11.53
CA SER A 125 -12.65 -2.71 -10.87
C SER A 125 -12.28 -2.14 -9.51
N ALA A 126 -12.51 -0.84 -9.26
CA ALA A 126 -12.14 -0.18 -8.01
C ALA A 126 -13.11 -0.50 -6.85
N ILE A 127 -14.41 -0.57 -7.12
CA ILE A 127 -15.48 -0.76 -6.11
C ILE A 127 -15.23 -1.98 -5.20
N PRO A 128 -14.86 -3.17 -5.69
CA PRO A 128 -14.57 -4.32 -4.84
C PRO A 128 -13.50 -4.04 -3.78
N TYR A 129 -12.42 -3.34 -4.15
CA TYR A 129 -11.36 -2.97 -3.22
C TYR A 129 -11.86 -1.98 -2.15
N LEU A 130 -12.71 -1.03 -2.50
CA LEU A 130 -13.29 -0.11 -1.51
C LEU A 130 -14.17 -0.86 -0.49
N ARG A 131 -15.03 -1.76 -0.96
CA ARG A 131 -15.90 -2.57 -0.08
C ARG A 131 -15.06 -3.47 0.83
N ALA A 132 -14.03 -4.11 0.30
CA ALA A 132 -13.10 -4.91 1.09
C ALA A 132 -12.32 -4.06 2.10
N ALA A 133 -11.87 -2.86 1.72
CA ALA A 133 -11.20 -1.94 2.64
C ALA A 133 -12.09 -1.56 3.83
N VAL A 134 -13.37 -1.28 3.59
CA VAL A 134 -14.34 -1.00 4.65
C VAL A 134 -14.45 -2.19 5.60
N LEU A 135 -14.65 -3.41 5.08
CA LEU A 135 -14.74 -4.61 5.91
C LEU A 135 -13.47 -4.85 6.74
N SER A 136 -12.29 -4.66 6.16
CA SER A 136 -11.03 -4.82 6.89
C SER A 136 -10.82 -3.73 7.94
N TYR A 137 -11.23 -2.47 7.67
CA TYR A 137 -11.22 -1.41 8.67
C TYR A 137 -12.22 -1.69 9.81
N GLU A 138 -13.38 -2.27 9.53
CA GLU A 138 -14.35 -2.69 10.55
C GLU A 138 -13.79 -3.84 11.41
N LYS A 139 -13.17 -4.85 10.79
CA LYS A 139 -12.48 -5.94 11.52
C LYS A 139 -11.32 -5.45 12.38
N TRP A 140 -10.64 -4.39 11.94
CA TRP A 140 -9.59 -3.71 12.70
C TRP A 140 -10.14 -2.67 13.71
N GLU A 141 -11.47 -2.55 13.83
CA GLU A 141 -12.15 -1.61 14.74
C GLU A 141 -11.81 -0.12 14.49
N ALA A 142 -11.37 0.22 13.27
CA ALA A 142 -11.04 1.57 12.85
C ALA A 142 -12.30 2.35 12.42
N PHE A 143 -13.32 2.42 13.28
CA PHE A 143 -14.64 2.97 12.94
C PHE A 143 -14.61 4.41 12.41
N ALA A 144 -13.75 5.27 12.96
CA ALA A 144 -13.58 6.64 12.47
C ALA A 144 -13.13 6.67 10.98
N LYS A 145 -12.31 5.70 10.57
CA LYS A 145 -11.86 5.58 9.18
C LYS A 145 -12.98 5.05 8.29
N VAL A 146 -13.77 4.09 8.77
CA VAL A 146 -14.97 3.57 8.08
C VAL A 146 -15.94 4.70 7.77
N GLU A 147 -16.29 5.50 8.77
CA GLU A 147 -17.20 6.64 8.59
C GLU A 147 -16.62 7.70 7.63
N SER A 148 -15.30 7.94 7.69
CA SER A 148 -14.65 8.80 6.70
C SER A 148 -14.76 8.26 5.28
N LEU A 149 -14.61 6.94 5.07
CA LEU A 149 -14.75 6.32 3.75
C LEU A 149 -16.19 6.38 3.24
N LYS A 150 -17.17 6.09 4.10
CA LYS A 150 -18.60 6.22 3.76
C LYS A 150 -18.96 7.64 3.36
N ARG A 151 -18.44 8.66 4.07
CA ARG A 151 -18.68 10.06 3.72
C ARG A 151 -18.06 10.45 2.38
N LEU A 152 -16.83 10.02 2.10
CA LEU A 152 -16.09 10.42 0.89
C LEU A 152 -16.51 9.63 -0.36
N HIS A 153 -16.88 8.37 -0.17
CA HIS A 153 -17.06 7.40 -1.26
C HIS A 153 -18.39 6.65 -1.18
N GLY A 154 -19.35 7.13 -0.37
CA GLY A 154 -20.63 6.45 -0.12
C GLY A 154 -21.40 6.06 -1.39
N ARG A 155 -21.30 6.85 -2.47
CA ARG A 155 -21.90 6.54 -3.78
C ARG A 155 -21.48 5.18 -4.36
N PHE A 156 -20.31 4.69 -3.97
CA PHE A 156 -19.72 3.43 -4.44
C PHE A 156 -19.99 2.25 -3.49
N LEU A 157 -20.56 2.53 -2.31
CA LEU A 157 -20.86 1.55 -1.27
C LEU A 157 -22.34 1.13 -1.28
N CYS A 158 -23.18 1.81 -2.05
CA CYS A 158 -24.57 1.43 -2.30
C CYS A 158 -24.69 0.24 -3.27
#